data_AF-A0A3B0YN61-F1
#
_entry.id   AF-A0A3B0YN61-F1
#
_cell.length_a   1.000
_cell.length_b   1.000
_cell.length_c   1.000
_cell.angle_alpha   90.00
_cell.angle_beta   90.00
_cell.angle_gamma   90.00
#
_symmetry.space_group_name_H-M   'P 1'
#
loop_
_entity.id
_entity.type
_entity.pdbx_description
1 polymer ?
#
loop_
_entity_poly.entity_id
_entity_poly.type
_entity_poly.pdbx_seq_one_letter_code
_entity_poly.pdbx_strand_id
1 'polypeptide(L)'
;MNNIYDAKFTIKEKREWEKILDDFLNELSNHLGMNLEKRSYFIEEQVEGEASFGCHVDFRGTISTSLQLELCGILCLGINWNERAHVGTYLLYYHEGIRLAPNADDESVSYIPRENDGWGYAHMEVGEGGEWSNYNTPRRVGCLSI
;
A
#
# COMPACT_ATOMS: atom_id res chain seq x y z
N MET A 1 2.40 -18.35 -8.54
CA MET A 1 2.57 -17.08 -9.29
C MET A 1 3.89 -17.16 -10.03
N ASN A 2 3.97 -16.65 -11.26
CA ASN A 2 5.28 -16.33 -11.85
C ASN A 2 5.98 -15.35 -10.89
N ASN A 3 7.27 -15.54 -10.67
CA ASN A 3 8.02 -14.74 -9.71
C ASN A 3 7.98 -13.26 -10.15
N ILE A 4 7.18 -12.44 -9.47
CA ILE A 4 7.06 -11.02 -9.80
C ILE A 4 8.37 -10.27 -9.57
N TYR A 5 9.36 -10.89 -8.92
CA TYR A 5 10.68 -10.33 -8.71
C TYR A 5 11.67 -10.70 -9.82
N ASP A 6 11.23 -11.40 -10.88
CA ASP A 6 12.06 -11.69 -12.05
C ASP A 6 12.16 -10.49 -13.00
N ALA A 7 13.37 -10.23 -13.50
CA ALA A 7 13.73 -9.03 -14.27
C ALA A 7 13.03 -8.93 -15.64
N LYS A 8 12.52 -10.05 -16.19
CA LYS A 8 11.88 -10.08 -17.51
C LYS A 8 10.41 -9.68 -17.43
N PHE A 9 10.16 -8.38 -17.30
CA PHE A 9 8.81 -7.84 -17.32
C PHE A 9 8.27 -7.67 -18.73
N THR A 10 7.09 -8.24 -18.96
CA THR A 10 6.24 -7.99 -20.13
C THR A 10 5.17 -6.98 -19.75
N ILE A 11 4.87 -6.05 -20.66
CA ILE A 11 3.74 -5.12 -20.51
C ILE A 11 2.46 -5.92 -20.25
N LYS A 12 1.69 -5.51 -19.25
CA LYS A 12 0.41 -6.11 -18.86
C LYS A 12 -0.75 -5.17 -19.05
N GLU A 13 -1.95 -5.73 -19.25
CA GLU A 13 -3.17 -4.93 -19.22
C GLU A 13 -3.51 -4.49 -17.79
N LYS A 14 -4.27 -3.38 -17.66
CA LYS A 14 -4.71 -2.85 -16.36
C LYS A 14 -5.34 -3.91 -15.46
N ARG A 15 -6.20 -4.77 -16.01
CA ARG A 15 -6.90 -5.83 -15.25
C ARG A 15 -5.96 -6.89 -14.67
N GLU A 16 -4.83 -7.14 -15.34
CA GLU A 16 -3.83 -8.08 -14.81
C GLU A 16 -3.13 -7.48 -13.59
N TRP A 17 -2.83 -6.17 -13.61
CA TRP A 17 -2.28 -5.48 -12.44
C TRP A 17 -3.27 -5.41 -11.28
N GLU A 18 -4.54 -5.10 -11.56
CA GLU A 18 -5.59 -5.10 -10.53
C GLU A 18 -5.68 -6.46 -9.84
N LYS A 19 -5.59 -7.56 -10.60
CA LYS A 19 -5.56 -8.92 -10.06
C LYS A 19 -4.32 -9.19 -9.20
N ILE A 20 -3.14 -8.79 -9.65
CA ILE A 20 -1.90 -8.94 -8.88
C ILE A 20 -1.98 -8.17 -7.55
N LEU A 21 -2.47 -6.93 -7.59
CA LEU A 21 -2.66 -6.11 -6.39
C LEU A 21 -3.72 -6.72 -5.45
N ASP A 22 -4.81 -7.28 -5.98
CA ASP A 22 -5.81 -7.99 -5.18
C ASP A 22 -5.22 -9.23 -4.50
N ASP A 23 -4.39 -10.00 -5.21
CA ASP A 23 -3.72 -11.17 -4.64
C ASP A 23 -2.78 -10.76 -3.49
N PHE A 24 -2.02 -9.66 -3.65
CA PHE A 24 -1.19 -9.14 -2.56
C PHE A 24 -2.01 -8.57 -1.40
N LEU A 25 -3.13 -7.89 -1.67
CA LEU A 25 -4.01 -7.37 -0.63
C LEU A 25 -4.65 -8.50 0.18
N ASN A 26 -5.02 -9.60 -0.49
CA ASN A 26 -5.51 -10.82 0.16
C ASN A 26 -4.41 -11.46 1.04
N GLU A 27 -3.18 -11.53 0.55
CA GLU A 27 -2.05 -12.01 1.34
C GLU A 27 -1.78 -11.13 2.56
N LEU A 28 -1.81 -9.80 2.40
CA LEU A 28 -1.63 -8.84 3.47
C LEU A 28 -2.76 -8.95 4.52
N SER A 29 -4.00 -9.13 4.06
CA SER A 29 -5.16 -9.37 4.93
C SER A 29 -4.94 -10.59 5.82
N ASN A 30 -4.45 -11.70 5.24
CA ASN A 30 -4.11 -12.91 5.98
C ASN A 30 -2.95 -12.67 6.96
N HIS A 31 -1.90 -11.96 6.53
CA HIS A 31 -0.75 -11.64 7.38
C HIS A 31 -1.15 -10.79 8.61
N LEU A 32 -2.01 -9.80 8.42
CA LEU A 32 -2.50 -8.92 9.48
C LEU A 32 -3.64 -9.56 10.31
N GLY A 33 -4.17 -10.71 9.87
CA GLY A 33 -5.31 -11.37 10.52
C GLY A 33 -6.59 -10.53 10.47
N MET A 34 -6.77 -9.71 9.44
CA MET A 34 -7.92 -8.82 9.31
C MET A 34 -8.44 -8.74 7.87
N ASN A 35 -9.72 -8.40 7.73
CA ASN A 35 -10.29 -8.16 6.41
C ASN A 35 -9.95 -6.73 5.94
N LEU A 36 -9.16 -6.61 4.87
CA LEU A 36 -8.88 -5.33 4.25
C LEU A 36 -9.85 -5.07 3.09
N GLU A 37 -10.52 -3.93 3.15
CA GLU A 37 -11.42 -3.47 2.10
C GLU A 37 -10.66 -2.57 1.14
N LYS A 38 -10.51 -3.04 -0.11
CA LYS A 38 -10.00 -2.23 -1.23
C LYS A 38 -10.86 -0.99 -1.46
N ARG A 39 -10.22 0.13 -1.81
CA ARG A 39 -10.87 1.41 -2.13
C ARG A 39 -10.66 1.82 -3.59
N SER A 40 -9.41 1.87 -4.03
CA SER A 40 -9.04 2.38 -5.36
C SER A 40 -7.78 1.72 -5.88
N TYR A 41 -7.59 1.79 -7.19
CA TYR A 41 -6.34 1.46 -7.85
C TYR A 41 -5.75 2.67 -8.52
N PHE A 42 -4.43 2.66 -8.60
CA PHE A 42 -3.67 3.47 -9.53
C PHE A 42 -2.69 2.55 -10.25
N ILE A 43 -2.77 2.54 -11.57
CA ILE A 43 -1.90 1.75 -12.44
C ILE A 43 -1.24 2.75 -13.37
N GLU A 44 0.06 2.97 -13.20
CA GLU A 44 0.83 3.83 -14.09
C GLU A 44 0.93 3.20 -15.48
N GLU A 45 1.05 4.06 -16.50
CA GLU A 45 1.27 3.61 -17.86
C GLU A 45 2.66 2.94 -17.98
N GLN A 46 2.72 1.81 -18.70
CA GLN A 46 3.98 1.10 -18.92
C GLN A 46 4.61 1.60 -20.22
N VAL A 47 5.53 2.56 -20.10
CA VAL A 47 6.22 3.15 -21.25
C VAL A 47 7.59 2.47 -21.44
N GLU A 48 7.83 1.88 -22.61
CA GLU A 48 9.14 1.31 -22.94
C GLU A 48 10.23 2.40 -22.96
N GLY A 49 11.33 2.16 -22.26
CA GLY A 49 12.47 3.08 -22.19
C GLY A 49 12.48 4.00 -20.97
N GLU A 50 11.39 4.03 -20.18
CA GLU A 50 11.43 4.64 -18.84
C GLU A 50 12.19 3.75 -17.85
N ALA A 51 12.62 4.31 -16.72
CA ALA A 51 13.38 3.57 -15.72
C ALA A 51 12.49 2.63 -14.90
N SER A 52 11.26 3.05 -14.59
CA SER A 52 10.36 2.32 -13.72
C SER A 52 8.90 2.67 -13.97
N PHE A 53 7.99 1.84 -13.47
CA PHE A 53 6.58 2.19 -13.32
C PHE A 53 6.06 1.70 -11.96
N GLY A 54 5.00 2.35 -11.47
CA GLY A 54 4.36 2.06 -10.19
C GLY A 54 2.90 1.67 -10.32
N CYS A 55 2.47 0.77 -9.45
CA CYS A 55 1.08 0.38 -9.26
C CYS A 55 0.75 0.43 -7.77
N HIS A 56 -0.44 0.90 -7.40
CA HIS A 56 -0.89 0.83 -6.02
C HIS A 56 -2.38 0.52 -5.87
N VAL A 57 -2.71 -0.04 -4.71
CA VAL A 57 -4.08 -0.21 -4.24
C VAL A 57 -4.22 0.45 -2.87
N ASP A 58 -5.23 1.31 -2.76
CA ASP A 58 -5.63 1.92 -1.49
C ASP A 58 -6.61 0.99 -0.78
N PHE A 59 -6.48 0.86 0.54
CA PHE A 59 -7.34 -0.01 1.33
C PHE A 59 -7.60 0.53 2.73
N ARG A 60 -8.60 -0.04 3.40
CA ARG A 60 -8.95 0.25 4.79
C ARG A 60 -9.24 -1.03 5.55
N GLY A 61 -8.84 -1.09 6.81
CA GLY A 61 -9.14 -2.19 7.73
C GLY A 61 -9.72 -1.68 9.04
N THR A 62 -10.68 -2.40 9.61
CA THR A 62 -11.16 -2.14 10.98
C THR A 62 -10.38 -2.99 11.96
N ILE A 63 -9.65 -2.34 12.87
CA ILE A 63 -8.90 -3.01 13.94
C ILE A 63 -9.84 -3.35 15.10
N SER A 64 -10.65 -2.38 15.52
CA SER A 64 -11.62 -2.57 16.60
C SER A 64 -12.79 -1.62 16.43
N THR A 65 -13.99 -2.18 16.26
CA THR A 65 -15.22 -1.38 16.20
C THR A 65 -15.54 -0.71 17.54
N SER A 66 -15.31 -1.40 18.67
CA SER A 66 -15.63 -0.86 20.00
C SER A 66 -14.74 0.32 20.38
N LEU A 67 -13.48 0.32 19.93
CA LEU A 67 -12.54 1.41 20.15
C LEU A 67 -12.50 2.39 18.98
N GLN A 68 -13.34 2.21 17.95
CA GLN A 68 -13.29 3.00 16.72
C GLN A 68 -11.86 3.11 16.15
N LEU A 69 -11.11 2.01 16.20
CA LEU A 69 -9.75 1.90 15.69
C LEU A 69 -9.75 1.32 14.28
N GLU A 70 -9.08 2.02 13.39
CA GLU A 70 -9.00 1.69 11.98
C GLU A 70 -7.58 1.88 11.47
N LEU A 71 -7.28 1.23 10.36
CA LEU A 71 -6.12 1.54 9.55
C LEU A 71 -6.54 1.89 8.13
N CYS A 72 -5.80 2.81 7.53
CA CYS A 72 -5.81 3.10 6.11
C CYS A 72 -4.42 2.78 5.59
N GLY A 73 -4.32 2.19 4.41
CA GLY A 73 -3.04 1.86 3.83
C GLY A 73 -3.01 1.99 2.32
N ILE A 74 -1.79 2.10 1.82
CA ILE A 74 -1.49 2.01 0.39
C ILE A 74 -0.53 0.83 0.22
N LEU A 75 -0.88 -0.12 -0.63
CA LEU A 75 0.01 -1.19 -1.05
C LEU A 75 0.61 -0.79 -2.38
N CYS A 76 1.93 -0.70 -2.43
CA CYS A 76 2.69 -0.24 -3.59
C CYS A 76 3.46 -1.42 -4.20
N LEU A 77 3.41 -1.52 -5.52
CA LEU A 77 4.25 -2.34 -6.36
C LEU A 77 5.01 -1.41 -7.31
N GLY A 78 6.30 -1.24 -7.10
CA GLY A 78 7.20 -0.52 -8.00
C GLY A 78 8.04 -1.50 -8.81
N ILE A 79 8.13 -1.30 -10.12
CA ILE A 79 8.93 -2.15 -11.01
C ILE A 79 9.95 -1.28 -11.69
N ASN A 80 11.22 -1.63 -11.49
CA ASN A 80 12.34 -1.08 -12.23
C ASN A 80 12.70 -2.06 -13.35
N TRP A 81 12.63 -1.59 -14.60
CA TRP A 81 12.72 -2.44 -15.78
C TRP A 81 14.05 -3.20 -15.83
N ASN A 82 14.00 -4.52 -15.99
CA ASN A 82 15.18 -5.40 -16.03
C ASN A 82 16.06 -5.42 -14.77
N GLU A 83 15.61 -4.83 -13.66
CA GLU A 83 16.38 -4.80 -12.42
C GLU A 83 15.67 -5.50 -11.27
N ARG A 84 14.58 -4.90 -10.75
CA ARG A 84 13.92 -5.36 -9.53
C ARG A 84 12.47 -4.91 -9.45
N ALA A 85 11.67 -5.69 -8.75
CA ALA A 85 10.37 -5.26 -8.24
C ALA A 85 10.48 -4.97 -6.73
N HIS A 86 9.72 -3.99 -6.27
CA HIS A 86 9.58 -3.63 -4.87
C HIS A 86 8.11 -3.69 -4.50
N VAL A 87 7.79 -4.41 -3.43
CA VAL A 87 6.44 -4.53 -2.91
C VAL A 87 6.44 -4.18 -1.44
N GLY A 88 5.52 -3.33 -1.02
CA GLY A 88 5.35 -3.01 0.38
C GLY A 88 4.07 -2.24 0.63
N THR A 89 3.77 -1.97 1.89
CA THR A 89 2.60 -1.19 2.26
C THR A 89 2.92 -0.16 3.33
N TYR A 90 2.38 1.04 3.14
CA TYR A 90 2.38 2.12 4.12
C TYR A 90 1.03 2.15 4.82
N LEU A 91 1.05 2.21 6.14
CA LEU A 91 -0.11 2.14 7.03
C LEU A 91 -0.18 3.39 7.91
N LEU A 92 -1.39 3.91 8.02
CA LEU A 92 -1.79 4.98 8.92
C LEU A 92 -2.88 4.45 9.85
N TYR A 93 -2.77 4.75 11.13
CA TYR A 93 -3.73 4.33 12.15
C TYR A 93 -4.63 5.49 12.55
N TYR A 94 -5.90 5.20 12.82
CA TYR A 94 -6.90 6.18 13.18
C TYR A 94 -7.69 5.72 14.42
N HIS A 95 -8.05 6.68 15.27
CA HIS A 95 -8.97 6.52 16.39
C HIS A 95 -10.07 7.58 16.27
N GLU A 96 -11.32 7.15 16.17
CA GLU A 96 -12.48 8.06 16.01
C GLU A 96 -12.32 9.02 14.82
N GLY A 97 -11.69 8.54 13.73
CA GLY A 97 -11.43 9.32 12.52
C GLY A 97 -10.24 10.30 12.62
N ILE A 98 -9.55 10.33 13.76
CA ILE A 98 -8.35 11.15 13.97
C ILE A 98 -7.11 10.27 13.78
N ARG A 99 -6.16 10.74 12.97
CA ARG A 99 -4.90 10.02 12.75
C ARG A 99 -4.09 9.95 14.05
N LEU A 100 -3.61 8.76 14.37
CA LEU A 100 -2.64 8.55 15.42
C LEU A 100 -1.25 8.88 14.86
N ALA A 101 -0.62 9.93 15.39
CA ALA A 101 0.76 10.29 15.08
C ALA A 101 1.68 9.64 16.13
N PRO A 102 2.33 8.50 15.82
CA PRO A 102 3.34 7.96 16.71
C PRO A 102 4.44 9.01 16.95
N ASN A 103 4.80 9.25 18.21
CA ASN A 103 5.81 10.25 18.63
C ASN A 103 5.48 11.73 18.35
N ALA A 104 4.21 12.08 18.16
CA ALA A 104 3.77 13.45 17.82
C ALA A 104 4.38 14.00 16.51
N ASP A 105 4.88 13.10 15.66
CA ASP A 105 5.37 13.38 14.32
C ASP A 105 4.33 12.88 13.30
N ASP A 106 3.77 13.81 12.52
CA ASP A 106 2.77 13.53 11.49
C ASP A 106 3.40 13.05 10.17
N GLU A 107 4.73 13.02 10.07
CA GLU A 107 5.45 12.50 8.91
C GLU A 107 5.66 10.98 9.00
N SER A 108 5.62 10.43 10.22
CA SER A 108 5.86 9.01 10.48
C SER A 108 4.72 8.11 10.02
N VAL A 109 5.08 7.03 9.32
CA VAL A 109 4.18 5.98 8.84
C VAL A 109 4.70 4.60 9.22
N SER A 110 3.80 3.64 9.37
CA SER A 110 4.20 2.24 9.55
C SER A 110 4.34 1.60 8.17
N TYR A 111 5.52 1.06 7.88
CA TYR A 111 5.79 0.38 6.61
C TYR A 111 6.01 -1.11 6.84
N ILE A 112 5.48 -1.94 5.94
CA ILE A 112 5.68 -3.39 5.91
C ILE A 112 6.19 -3.78 4.52
N PRO A 113 7.45 -4.24 4.38
CA PRO A 113 7.96 -4.76 3.13
C PRO A 113 7.39 -6.16 2.83
N ARG A 114 7.31 -6.49 1.54
CA ARG A 114 7.01 -7.85 1.08
C ARG A 114 8.20 -8.41 0.30
N GLU A 115 8.79 -9.47 0.84
CA GLU A 115 9.94 -10.18 0.30
C GLU A 115 9.52 -11.53 -0.33
N ASN A 116 10.46 -12.26 -0.92
CA ASN A 116 10.16 -13.54 -1.60
C ASN A 116 9.45 -14.58 -0.71
N ASP A 117 9.69 -14.55 0.60
CA ASP A 117 9.12 -15.46 1.59
C ASP A 117 7.82 -14.94 2.24
N GLY A 118 7.38 -13.72 1.90
CA GLY A 118 6.10 -13.15 2.33
C GLY A 118 6.23 -11.74 2.89
N TRP A 119 5.24 -11.33 3.67
CA TRP A 119 5.23 -10.05 4.37
C TRP A 119 6.17 -10.08 5.58
N GLY A 120 7.01 -9.05 5.68
CA GLY A 120 7.93 -8.84 6.79
C GLY A 120 7.24 -8.26 8.03
N TYR A 121 8.05 -7.72 8.93
CA TYR A 121 7.55 -7.02 10.12
C TYR A 121 7.37 -5.53 9.84
N ALA A 122 6.39 -4.94 10.52
CA ALA A 122 6.20 -3.50 10.50
C ALA A 122 7.38 -2.76 11.17
N HIS A 123 7.85 -1.71 10.52
CA HIS A 123 8.75 -0.72 11.11
C HIS A 123 8.27 0.69 10.82
N MET A 124 8.86 1.67 11.50
CA MET A 124 8.52 3.08 11.32
C MET A 124 9.43 3.69 10.26
N GLU A 125 8.84 4.43 9.32
CA GLU A 125 9.55 5.24 8.35
C GLU A 125 9.04 6.68 8.40
N VAL A 126 9.92 7.64 8.14
CA VAL A 126 9.53 9.02 7.86
C VAL A 126 9.14 9.07 6.40
N GLY A 127 7.91 9.51 6.12
CA GLY A 127 7.41 9.60 4.75
C GLY A 127 8.33 10.44 3.86
N GLU A 128 8.57 9.99 2.63
CA GLU A 128 9.40 10.74 1.67
C GLU A 128 8.88 12.17 1.52
N GLY A 129 9.75 13.16 1.74
CA GLY A 129 9.43 14.58 1.56
C GLY A 129 8.32 15.14 2.46
N GLY A 130 7.96 14.46 3.55
CA GLY A 130 6.85 14.88 4.42
C GLY A 130 5.48 14.77 3.74
N GLU A 131 5.35 14.01 2.65
CA GLU A 131 4.09 13.84 1.91
C GLU A 131 2.94 13.40 2.80
N TRP A 132 3.26 12.72 3.89
CA TRP A 132 2.29 12.15 4.80
C TRP A 132 1.85 13.11 5.92
N SER A 133 2.59 14.19 6.20
CA SER A 133 2.21 15.23 7.17
C SER A 133 0.82 15.85 6.90
N ASN A 134 0.43 15.92 5.63
CA ASN A 134 -0.81 16.57 5.22
C ASN A 134 -2.08 15.71 5.40
N TYR A 135 -1.96 14.42 5.76
CA TYR A 135 -3.13 13.56 6.02
C TYR A 135 -3.69 13.73 7.44
N ASN A 136 -3.88 14.99 7.85
CA ASN A 136 -4.48 15.38 9.13
C ASN A 136 -5.99 15.10 9.22
N THR A 137 -6.60 14.67 8.11
CA THR A 137 -7.98 14.18 7.99
C THR A 137 -8.02 13.13 6.88
N PRO A 138 -9.00 12.21 6.83
CA PRO A 138 -9.18 11.32 5.69
C PRO A 138 -9.58 12.15 4.44
N ARG A 139 -8.60 12.76 3.78
CA ARG A 139 -8.77 13.49 2.52
C ARG A 139 -7.82 12.94 1.45
N ARG A 140 -8.16 11.75 0.96
CA ARG A 140 -8.17 11.48 -0.47
C ARG A 140 -9.57 10.98 -0.82
N VAL A 141 -10.24 11.76 -1.68
CA VAL A 141 -11.55 11.46 -2.26
C VAL A 141 -11.43 10.10 -2.94
N GLY A 142 -11.96 9.05 -2.31
CA GLY A 142 -11.80 7.66 -2.73
C GLY A 142 -11.75 6.67 -1.57
N CYS A 143 -11.17 7.06 -0.42
CA CYS A 143 -11.22 6.22 0.78
C CYS A 143 -12.54 6.32 1.55
N LEU A 144 -13.35 7.37 1.35
CA LEU A 144 -14.65 7.57 2.00
C LEU A 144 -15.50 8.63 1.26
N SER A 145 -16.41 8.21 0.37
CA SER A 145 -17.70 8.89 0.15
C SER A 145 -18.62 8.06 -0.76
N ILE A 146 -19.84 7.82 -0.24
CA ILE A 146 -21.15 7.44 -0.81
C ILE A 146 -21.18 6.97 -2.26
#